data_AF-R5ABD0-F1
#
_entry.id   AF-R5ABD0-F1
#
_cell.length_a   1.000
_cell.length_b   1.000
_cell.length_c   1.000
_cell.angle_alpha   90.00
_cell.angle_beta   90.00
_cell.angle_gamma   90.00
#
_symmetry.space_group_name_H-M   'P 1'
#
loop_
_entity.id
_entity.type
_entity.pdbx_description
1 polymer ?
#
loop_
_entity_poly.entity_id
_entity_poly.type
_entity_poly.pdbx_seq_one_letter_code
_entity_poly.pdbx_strand_id
1 'polypeptide(L)'
;MQKNKRAIQLYQKHGFAVEREYVVLNSGDRPEEDVPFQGEEREFSQFDFSAVSNCVTVKPCFEHSTGVLQKNSHLYSVRYTREEERISSFCVYAKANGAILQLGYEDLSALKRILQSLISTFPSVGVKNIDTSYPQVLELLHSLHFKEMTRQFEMSKKLIRSQKS
;
A
#
# COMPACT_ATOMS: atom_id res chain seq x y z
N MET A 1 -10.39 15.34 9.65
CA MET A 1 -9.35 14.76 10.53
C MET A 1 -9.65 14.76 12.05
N GLN A 2 -10.66 15.48 12.59
CA GLN A 2 -10.87 15.57 14.06
C GLN A 2 -11.28 14.27 14.78
N LYS A 3 -11.88 13.28 14.10
CA LYS A 3 -12.46 12.09 14.78
C LYS A 3 -11.41 11.16 15.42
N ASN A 4 -10.20 11.03 14.86
CA ASN A 4 -9.20 10.09 15.40
C ASN A 4 -8.40 10.62 16.60
N LYS A 5 -8.26 11.94 16.78
CA LYS A 5 -7.43 12.49 17.87
C LYS A 5 -7.93 12.10 19.27
N ARG A 6 -9.25 12.06 19.49
CA ARG A 6 -9.84 11.67 20.78
C ARG A 6 -9.60 10.19 21.10
N ALA A 7 -9.73 9.31 20.11
CA ALA A 7 -9.46 7.89 20.29
C ALA A 7 -7.98 7.64 20.59
N ILE A 8 -7.06 8.27 19.84
CA ILE A 8 -5.61 8.16 20.07
C ILE A 8 -5.24 8.59 21.49
N GLN A 9 -5.76 9.74 21.95
CA GLN A 9 -5.52 10.23 23.31
C GLN A 9 -6.06 9.26 24.38
N LEU A 10 -7.21 8.62 24.13
CA LEU A 10 -7.75 7.61 25.04
C LEU A 10 -6.84 6.38 25.12
N TYR A 11 -6.38 5.84 23.99
CA TYR A 11 -5.46 4.70 23.98
C TYR A 11 -4.11 5.04 24.62
N GLN A 12 -3.58 6.24 24.36
CA GLN A 12 -2.36 6.73 25.02
C GLN A 12 -2.51 6.78 26.54
N LYS A 13 -3.65 7.24 27.06
CA LYS A 13 -3.95 7.20 28.51
C LYS A 13 -3.96 5.77 29.07
N HIS A 14 -4.32 4.78 28.27
CA HIS A 14 -4.28 3.36 28.66
C HIS A 14 -2.92 2.70 28.43
N GLY A 15 -1.87 3.47 28.11
CA GLY A 15 -0.49 3.00 27.97
C GLY A 15 -0.14 2.45 26.59
N PHE A 16 -0.94 2.76 25.57
CA PHE A 16 -0.59 2.45 24.18
C PHE A 16 0.30 3.56 23.59
N ALA A 17 1.29 3.18 22.80
CA ALA A 17 2.10 4.08 22.00
C ALA A 17 1.74 3.93 20.51
N VAL A 18 1.82 5.03 19.76
CA VAL A 18 1.74 4.98 18.29
C VAL A 18 3.06 4.40 17.78
N GLU A 19 2.98 3.31 17.01
CA GLU A 19 4.16 2.70 16.37
C GLU A 19 4.28 3.11 14.91
N ARG A 20 3.14 3.19 14.20
CA ARG A 20 3.10 3.52 12.77
C ARG A 20 1.92 4.42 12.48
N GLU A 21 2.11 5.38 11.59
CA GLU A 21 1.04 6.22 11.06
C GLU A 21 0.89 5.91 9.57
N TYR A 22 -0.35 5.70 9.15
CA TYR A 22 -0.72 5.37 7.79
C TYR A 22 -1.62 6.43 7.19
N VAL A 23 -1.53 6.59 5.87
CA VAL A 23 -2.43 7.42 5.07
C VAL A 23 -3.26 6.51 4.16
N VAL A 24 -4.56 6.81 4.08
CA VAL A 24 -5.45 6.22 3.07
C VAL A 24 -5.72 7.29 2.03
N LEU A 25 -5.46 6.97 0.77
CA LEU A 25 -5.64 7.88 -0.34
C LEU A 25 -6.66 7.34 -1.33
N ASN A 26 -7.24 8.24 -2.13
CA ASN A 26 -8.04 7.87 -3.30
C ASN A 26 -7.57 8.69 -4.49
N SER A 27 -7.60 8.11 -5.69
CA SER A 27 -7.29 8.82 -6.92
C SER A 27 -8.24 10.01 -7.08
N GLY A 28 -7.70 11.11 -7.60
CA GLY A 28 -8.51 12.23 -8.07
C GLY A 28 -9.23 11.88 -9.37
N ASP A 29 -9.53 12.92 -10.15
CA ASP A 29 -10.14 12.76 -11.46
C ASP A 29 -9.18 11.99 -12.40
N ARG A 30 -9.76 11.16 -13.26
CA ARG A 30 -9.01 10.32 -14.20
C ARG A 30 -8.20 11.22 -15.15
N PRO A 31 -6.92 10.90 -15.43
CA PRO A 31 -6.17 11.59 -16.48
C PRO A 31 -6.87 11.44 -17.83
N GLU A 32 -6.82 12.49 -18.66
CA GLU A 32 -7.50 12.54 -19.96
C GLU A 32 -6.95 11.52 -20.97
N GLU A 33 -5.70 11.09 -20.77
CA GLU A 33 -5.02 10.13 -21.64
C GLU A 33 -4.92 8.75 -20.98
N ASP A 34 -5.37 7.73 -21.72
CA ASP A 34 -5.14 6.34 -21.35
C ASP A 34 -3.70 5.94 -21.67
N VAL A 35 -2.92 5.66 -20.62
CA VAL A 35 -1.54 5.19 -20.77
C VAL A 35 -1.56 3.66 -20.89
N PRO A 36 -1.19 3.08 -22.05
CA PRO A 36 -1.12 1.63 -22.19
C PRO A 36 -0.06 1.07 -21.23
N PHE A 37 -0.44 0.06 -20.46
CA PHE A 37 0.47 -0.59 -19.52
C PHE A 37 1.51 -1.44 -20.25
N GLN A 38 2.78 -1.05 -20.19
CA GLN A 38 3.90 -1.81 -20.76
C GLN A 38 4.57 -2.73 -19.73
N GLY A 39 3.79 -3.30 -18.81
CA GLY A 39 4.28 -4.25 -17.80
C GLY A 39 3.55 -5.59 -17.88
N GLU A 40 3.77 -6.42 -16.87
CA GLU A 40 3.16 -7.73 -16.75
C GLU A 40 2.11 -7.75 -15.62
N GLU A 41 1.13 -8.64 -15.76
CA GLU A 41 0.11 -8.88 -14.75
C GLU A 41 0.03 -10.38 -14.45
N ARG A 42 -0.06 -10.73 -13.15
CA ARG A 42 -0.23 -12.11 -12.67
C ARG A 42 -1.27 -12.16 -11.57
N GLU A 43 -1.88 -13.33 -11.40
CA GLU A 43 -2.65 -13.57 -10.18
C GLU A 43 -1.74 -13.55 -8.94
N PHE A 44 -2.26 -13.09 -7.81
CA PHE A 44 -1.47 -13.02 -6.57
C PHE A 44 -0.86 -14.36 -6.18
N SER A 45 -1.60 -15.46 -6.32
CA SER A 45 -1.10 -16.81 -6.01
C SER A 45 -0.01 -17.32 -6.95
N GLN A 46 0.17 -16.68 -8.10
CA GLN A 46 1.18 -17.06 -9.11
C GLN A 46 2.40 -16.14 -9.07
N PHE A 47 2.35 -15.05 -8.30
CA PHE A 47 3.44 -14.10 -8.21
C PHE A 47 4.49 -14.57 -7.20
N ASP A 48 5.74 -14.68 -7.66
CA ASP A 48 6.87 -15.03 -6.80
C ASP A 48 7.41 -13.79 -6.09
N PHE A 49 7.02 -13.61 -4.82
CA PHE A 49 7.51 -12.50 -3.99
C PHE A 49 8.99 -12.59 -3.64
N SER A 50 9.69 -13.71 -3.90
CA SER A 50 11.14 -13.76 -3.75
C SER A 50 11.87 -13.01 -4.88
N ALA A 51 11.22 -12.86 -6.05
CA ALA A 51 11.73 -12.17 -7.22
C ALA A 51 11.76 -10.64 -7.09
N VAL A 52 11.24 -10.07 -5.99
CA VAL A 52 11.26 -8.62 -5.69
C VAL A 52 12.19 -8.28 -4.52
N SER A 53 13.14 -9.16 -4.21
CA SER A 53 14.12 -8.95 -3.13
C SER A 53 15.04 -7.73 -3.33
N ASN A 54 15.19 -7.26 -4.57
CA ASN A 54 15.88 -6.02 -4.94
C ASN A 54 15.02 -4.76 -4.71
N CYS A 55 13.71 -4.88 -4.57
CA CYS A 55 12.81 -3.74 -4.38
C CYS A 55 12.80 -3.28 -2.93
N VAL A 56 12.73 -1.97 -2.72
CA VAL A 56 12.18 -1.40 -1.49
C VAL A 56 10.69 -1.74 -1.45
N THR A 57 10.31 -2.62 -0.53
CA THR A 57 8.90 -2.93 -0.28
C THR A 57 8.35 -1.96 0.76
N VAL A 58 7.26 -1.26 0.43
CA VAL A 58 6.53 -0.48 1.43
C VAL A 58 5.86 -1.44 2.38
N LYS A 59 6.25 -1.37 3.65
CA LYS A 59 5.75 -2.30 4.66
C LYS A 59 4.23 -2.16 4.79
N PRO A 60 3.44 -3.21 4.48
CA PRO A 60 1.99 -3.12 4.57
C PRO A 60 1.53 -3.01 6.03
N CYS A 61 0.29 -2.57 6.23
CA CYS A 61 -0.41 -2.81 7.50
C CYS A 61 -0.73 -4.31 7.64
N PHE A 62 -1.04 -4.75 8.86
CA PHE A 62 -1.28 -6.18 9.15
C PHE A 62 -2.30 -6.84 8.21
N GLU A 63 -3.44 -6.19 7.98
CA GLU A 63 -4.53 -6.68 7.13
C GLU A 63 -4.12 -6.88 5.66
N HIS A 64 -3.08 -6.18 5.20
CA HIS A 64 -2.55 -6.31 3.84
C HIS A 64 -1.23 -7.07 3.80
N SER A 65 -0.84 -7.75 4.87
CA SER A 65 0.34 -8.62 4.85
C SER A 65 0.13 -9.79 3.87
N THR A 66 1.20 -10.25 3.24
CA THR A 66 1.15 -11.32 2.22
C THR A 66 0.47 -12.58 2.75
N GLY A 67 0.73 -12.97 4.00
CA GLY A 67 0.08 -14.13 4.62
C GLY A 67 -1.43 -13.97 4.84
N VAL A 68 -1.92 -12.74 5.03
CA VAL A 68 -3.37 -12.47 5.11
C VAL A 68 -3.99 -12.51 3.71
N LEU A 69 -3.37 -11.84 2.73
CA LEU A 69 -3.88 -11.81 1.35
C LEU A 69 -3.89 -13.20 0.70
N GLN A 70 -2.92 -14.06 1.01
CA GLN A 70 -2.82 -15.42 0.50
C GLN A 70 -4.08 -16.26 0.77
N LYS A 71 -4.79 -15.99 1.88
CA LYS A 71 -6.02 -16.72 2.23
C LYS A 71 -7.15 -16.53 1.22
N ASN A 72 -7.13 -15.42 0.48
CA ASN A 72 -8.11 -15.10 -0.55
C ASN A 72 -7.41 -14.60 -1.83
N SER A 73 -6.32 -15.29 -2.24
CA SER A 73 -5.44 -14.84 -3.34
C SER A 73 -6.18 -14.57 -4.65
N HIS A 74 -7.26 -15.29 -4.94
CA HIS A 74 -8.07 -15.13 -6.14
C HIS A 74 -8.70 -13.73 -6.30
N LEU A 75 -8.83 -12.97 -5.20
CA LEU A 75 -9.36 -11.59 -5.20
C LEU A 75 -8.32 -10.55 -5.63
N TYR A 76 -7.05 -10.93 -5.74
CA TYR A 76 -5.94 -10.01 -5.91
C TYR A 76 -5.11 -10.35 -7.15
N SER A 77 -4.58 -9.31 -7.77
CA SER A 77 -3.62 -9.40 -8.87
C SER A 77 -2.38 -8.58 -8.54
N VAL A 78 -1.29 -8.87 -9.24
CA VAL A 78 -0.03 -8.14 -9.16
C VAL A 78 0.30 -7.60 -10.54
N ARG A 79 0.43 -6.27 -10.65
CA ARG A 79 1.06 -5.63 -11.81
C ARG A 79 2.50 -5.32 -11.47
N TYR A 80 3.42 -5.61 -12.37
CA TYR A 80 4.84 -5.37 -12.16
C TYR A 80 5.52 -4.98 -13.47
N THR A 81 6.68 -4.34 -13.36
CA THR A 81 7.54 -4.03 -14.50
C THR A 81 8.91 -4.66 -14.30
N ARG A 82 9.59 -4.93 -15.42
CA ARG A 82 10.95 -5.45 -15.43
C ARG A 82 11.89 -4.44 -16.05
N GLU A 83 13.12 -4.45 -15.55
CA GLU A 83 14.26 -3.89 -16.26
C GLU A 83 15.26 -5.02 -16.44
N GLU A 84 15.60 -5.33 -17.69
CA GLU A 84 16.33 -6.56 -18.04
C GLU A 84 15.59 -7.80 -17.50
N GLU A 85 16.24 -8.61 -16.66
CA GLU A 85 15.67 -9.85 -16.11
C GLU A 85 15.06 -9.69 -14.70
N ARG A 86 15.13 -8.51 -14.09
CA ARG A 86 14.70 -8.27 -12.70
C ARG A 86 13.44 -7.42 -12.63
N ILE A 87 12.63 -7.67 -11.60
CA ILE A 87 11.43 -6.87 -11.34
C ILE A 87 11.86 -5.54 -10.73
N SER A 88 11.56 -4.42 -11.41
CA SER A 88 11.93 -3.07 -10.96
C SER A 88 10.85 -2.39 -10.13
N SER A 89 9.59 -2.83 -10.24
CA SER A 89 8.50 -2.36 -9.38
C SER A 89 7.28 -3.27 -9.45
N PHE A 90 6.45 -3.25 -8.41
CA PHE A 90 5.19 -3.99 -8.36
C PHE A 90 4.11 -3.27 -7.54
N CYS A 91 2.85 -3.56 -7.85
CA CYS A 91 1.68 -3.25 -7.04
C CYS A 91 0.79 -4.48 -6.91
N VAL A 92 0.39 -4.81 -5.68
CA VAL A 92 -0.71 -5.75 -5.40
C VAL A 92 -2.00 -4.95 -5.28
N TYR A 93 -3.02 -5.34 -6.02
CA TYR A 93 -4.32 -4.66 -6.01
C TYR A 93 -5.50 -5.62 -5.99
N ALA A 94 -6.64 -5.14 -5.51
CA ALA A 94 -7.90 -5.87 -5.53
C ALA A 94 -8.53 -5.81 -6.93
N LYS A 95 -8.83 -6.98 -7.51
CA LYS A 95 -9.42 -7.10 -8.86
C LYS A 95 -10.76 -6.37 -8.99
N ALA A 96 -11.54 -6.31 -7.90
CA ALA A 96 -12.88 -5.75 -7.91
C ALA A 96 -12.93 -4.23 -8.14
N ASN A 97 -11.90 -3.49 -7.72
CA ASN A 97 -11.95 -2.02 -7.73
C ASN A 97 -10.58 -1.33 -7.88
N GLY A 98 -9.52 -2.08 -8.16
CA GLY A 98 -8.18 -1.51 -8.33
C GLY A 98 -7.50 -1.08 -7.04
N ALA A 99 -8.10 -1.29 -5.86
CA ALA A 99 -7.52 -0.81 -4.62
C ALA A 99 -6.13 -1.41 -4.37
N ILE A 100 -5.13 -0.55 -4.19
CA ILE A 100 -3.73 -0.92 -3.97
C ILE A 100 -3.52 -1.23 -2.49
N LEU A 101 -2.95 -2.41 -2.24
CA LEU A 101 -2.77 -3.03 -0.92
C LEU A 101 -1.30 -3.16 -0.53
N GLN A 102 -0.44 -3.44 -1.52
CA GLN A 102 1.01 -3.49 -1.36
C GLN A 102 1.67 -2.86 -2.58
N LEU A 103 2.86 -2.30 -2.38
CA LEU A 103 3.67 -1.79 -3.46
C LEU A 103 5.17 -1.92 -3.11
N GLY A 104 5.98 -1.99 -4.15
CA GLY A 104 7.43 -1.95 -4.01
C GLY A 104 8.10 -1.46 -5.28
N TYR A 105 9.33 -0.96 -5.13
CA TYR A 105 10.07 -0.33 -6.21
C TYR A 105 11.58 -0.42 -5.97
N GLU A 106 12.32 -0.60 -7.05
CA GLU A 106 13.71 -0.18 -7.19
C GLU A 106 13.75 1.22 -7.80
N ASP A 107 12.89 1.50 -8.78
CA ASP A 107 12.70 2.81 -9.42
C ASP A 107 11.25 3.33 -9.22
N LEU A 108 11.13 4.55 -8.70
CA LEU A 108 9.84 5.23 -8.53
C LEU A 108 9.17 5.55 -9.87
N SER A 109 9.92 5.74 -10.95
CA SER A 109 9.36 6.01 -12.28
C SER A 109 8.66 4.76 -12.84
N ALA A 110 9.24 3.58 -12.61
CA ALA A 110 8.61 2.30 -12.90
C ALA A 110 7.31 2.10 -12.10
N LEU A 111 7.34 2.40 -10.79
CA LEU A 111 6.13 2.38 -9.96
C LEU A 111 5.07 3.36 -10.46
N LYS A 112 5.47 4.57 -10.86
CA LYS A 112 4.57 5.59 -11.43
C LYS A 112 3.79 5.04 -12.63
N ARG A 113 4.46 4.32 -13.54
CA ARG A 113 3.83 3.70 -14.71
C ARG A 113 2.78 2.67 -14.33
N ILE A 114 3.04 1.85 -13.29
CA ILE A 114 2.06 0.89 -12.77
C ILE A 114 0.85 1.62 -12.16
N LEU A 115 1.08 2.67 -11.37
CA LEU A 115 0.01 3.44 -10.74
C LEU A 115 -0.87 4.12 -11.79
N GLN A 116 -0.27 4.77 -12.79
CA GLN A 116 -1.00 5.39 -13.90
C GLN A 116 -1.86 4.36 -14.65
N SER A 117 -1.32 3.17 -14.93
CA SER A 117 -2.10 2.15 -15.61
C SER A 117 -3.30 1.67 -14.80
N LEU A 118 -3.17 1.57 -13.47
CA LEU A 118 -4.29 1.22 -12.59
C LEU A 118 -5.36 2.33 -12.61
N ILE A 119 -4.96 3.60 -12.58
CA ILE A 119 -5.89 4.74 -12.66
C ILE A 119 -6.62 4.76 -14.02
N SER A 120 -5.95 4.41 -15.12
CA SER A 120 -6.61 4.26 -16.43
C SER A 120 -7.53 3.04 -16.49
N THR A 121 -7.23 1.97 -15.74
CA THR A 121 -8.04 0.74 -15.75
C THR A 121 -9.33 0.87 -14.94
N PHE A 122 -9.28 1.54 -13.78
CA PHE A 122 -10.38 1.58 -12.82
C PHE A 122 -10.97 2.99 -12.69
N PRO A 123 -12.30 3.13 -12.53
CA PRO A 123 -12.93 4.45 -12.39
C PRO A 123 -12.41 5.28 -11.20
N SER A 124 -11.99 4.60 -10.13
CA SER A 124 -11.38 5.20 -8.94
C SER A 124 -10.47 4.17 -8.30
N VAL A 125 -9.25 4.57 -7.94
CA VAL A 125 -8.25 3.71 -7.31
C VAL A 125 -7.99 4.18 -5.90
N GLY A 126 -8.29 3.34 -4.91
CA GLY A 126 -7.91 3.60 -3.53
C GLY A 126 -6.50 3.08 -3.23
N VAL A 127 -5.72 3.80 -2.44
CA VAL A 127 -4.48 3.28 -1.85
C VAL A 127 -4.67 3.14 -0.36
N LYS A 128 -4.54 1.92 0.15
CA LYS A 128 -4.89 1.61 1.53
C LYS A 128 -3.63 1.55 2.39
N ASN A 129 -3.61 2.37 3.44
CA ASN A 129 -2.67 2.28 4.56
C ASN A 129 -1.19 2.36 4.17
N ILE A 130 -0.82 3.39 3.41
CA ILE A 130 0.59 3.69 3.12
C ILE A 130 1.25 4.27 4.36
N ASP A 131 2.36 3.67 4.78
CA ASP A 131 3.13 4.12 5.93
C ASP A 131 3.79 5.48 5.64
N THR A 132 3.60 6.43 6.55
CA THR A 132 4.14 7.80 6.47
C THR A 132 5.67 7.87 6.51
N SER A 133 6.35 6.79 6.92
CA SER A 133 7.81 6.67 6.84
C SER A 133 8.37 6.54 5.41
N TYR A 134 7.50 6.45 4.39
CA TYR A 134 7.89 6.43 2.96
C TYR A 134 7.44 7.73 2.25
N PRO A 135 8.03 8.89 2.56
CA PRO A 135 7.60 10.18 2.02
C PRO A 135 7.64 10.24 0.49
N GLN A 136 8.66 9.63 -0.14
CA GLN A 136 8.80 9.58 -1.59
C GLN A 136 7.64 8.86 -2.30
N VAL A 137 7.01 7.89 -1.64
CA VAL A 137 5.83 7.19 -2.18
C VAL A 137 4.59 8.08 -2.08
N LEU A 138 4.44 8.80 -0.96
CA LEU A 138 3.35 9.76 -0.78
C LEU A 138 3.46 10.93 -1.78
N GLU A 139 4.66 11.47 -1.98
CA GLU A 139 4.93 12.50 -2.99
C GLU A 139 4.57 12.01 -4.40
N LEU A 140 4.96 10.78 -4.75
CA LEU A 140 4.58 10.18 -6.02
C LEU A 140 3.05 10.09 -6.17
N LEU A 141 2.35 9.58 -5.15
CA LEU A 141 0.89 9.49 -5.16
C LEU A 141 0.23 10.87 -5.31
N HIS A 142 0.72 11.89 -4.60
CA HIS A 142 0.23 13.26 -4.75
C HIS A 142 0.49 13.83 -6.14
N SER A 143 1.63 13.53 -6.75
CA SER A 143 1.93 13.93 -8.14
C SER A 143 0.98 13.28 -9.16
N LEU A 144 0.35 12.16 -8.78
CA LEU A 144 -0.69 11.47 -9.54
C LEU A 144 -2.11 11.87 -9.09
N HIS A 145 -2.24 13.02 -8.42
CA HIS A 145 -3.49 13.60 -7.95
C HIS A 145 -4.27 12.74 -6.93
N PHE A 146 -3.61 11.81 -6.23
CA PHE A 146 -4.23 11.13 -5.09
C PHE A 146 -4.41 12.10 -3.92
N LYS A 147 -5.59 12.04 -3.32
CA LYS A 147 -5.99 12.89 -2.18
C LYS A 147 -6.02 12.06 -0.91
N GLU A 148 -5.47 12.59 0.18
CA GLU A 148 -5.61 11.97 1.51
C GLU A 148 -7.09 11.97 1.92
N MET A 149 -7.63 10.79 2.20
CA MET A 149 -9.00 10.62 2.69
C MET A 149 -9.03 10.61 4.21
N THR A 150 -8.09 9.88 4.82
CA THR A 150 -7.96 9.75 6.26
C THR A 150 -6.58 9.26 6.65
N ARG A 151 -6.28 9.33 7.95
CA ARG A 151 -5.09 8.76 8.55
C ARG A 151 -5.46 7.69 9.58
N GLN A 152 -4.70 6.61 9.60
CA GLN A 152 -4.85 5.48 10.52
C GLN A 152 -3.57 5.30 11.33
N PHE A 153 -3.67 4.65 12.49
CA PHE A 153 -2.55 4.51 13.43
C PHE A 153 -2.47 3.05 13.90
N GLU A 154 -1.27 2.48 13.83
CA GLU A 154 -0.94 1.25 14.54
C GLU A 154 -0.48 1.63 15.95
N MET A 155 -1.10 1.03 16.97
CA MET A 155 -0.77 1.30 18.36
C MET A 155 -0.49 0.00 19.10
N SER A 156 0.59 -0.03 19.89
CA SER A 156 0.95 -1.18 20.70
C SER A 156 1.00 -0.81 22.18
N LYS A 157 0.80 -1.80 23.04
CA LYS A 157 0.99 -1.68 24.49
C LYS A 157 1.87 -2.82 24.95
N LYS A 158 2.98 -2.50 25.63
CA LYS A 158 3.79 -3.51 26.30
C LYS A 158 3.00 -4.09 27.46
N LEU A 159 2.73 -5.39 27.40
CA LEU A 159 2.16 -6.12 28.53
C LEU A 159 3.31 -6.49 29.46
N ILE A 160 3.41 -5.81 30.60
CA ILE A 160 4.31 -6.23 31.68
C ILE A 160 3.72 -7.51 32.25
N ARG A 161 4.38 -8.66 32.06
CA ARG A 161 4.05 -9.88 32.79
C ARG A 161 4.34 -9.62 34.26
N SER A 162 3.29 -9.52 35.08
CA SER A 162 3.48 -9.57 36.53
C SER A 162 4.07 -10.94 36.86
N GLN A 163 5.32 -10.98 37.30
CA GLN A 163 5.85 -12.15 37.97
C GLN A 163 4.97 -12.36 39.21
N LYS A 164 4.19 -13.44 39.22
CA LYS A 164 3.56 -13.92 40.45
C LYS A 164 4.70 -14.41 41.33
N SER A 165 4.97 -13.69 42.42
CA SER A 165 5.72 -14.21 43.56
C SER A 165 4.92 -15.29 44.27
#